data_AF-A0A931YEX0-F1
#
_entry.id   AF-A0A931YEX0-F1
#
_cell.length_a   1.000
_cell.length_b   1.000
_cell.length_c   1.000
_cell.angle_alpha   90.00
_cell.angle_beta   90.00
_cell.angle_gamma   90.00
#
_symmetry.space_group_name_H-M   'P 1'
#
loop_
_entity.id
_entity.type
_entity.pdbx_description
1 polymer ?
#
loop_
_entity_poly.entity_id
_entity_poly.type
_entity_poly.pdbx_seq_one_letter_code
_entity_poly.pdbx_strand_id
1 'polypeptide(L)'
;MKVAFVVPRYGDGVVGGAETLTRGLAEHLAAAGTPVEVLTTCARNHFTWKNELRPGVVREHGVTVRRFPVAPRDLYKFGRLQQRIMRG
;
A
#
# COMPACT_ATOMS: atom_id res chain seq x y z
N MET A 1 13.44 -18.94 3.66
CA MET A 1 12.36 -18.47 2.77
C MET A 1 12.13 -16.98 3.03
N LYS A 2 11.88 -16.16 2.02
CA LYS A 2 11.55 -14.73 2.16
C LYS A 2 10.22 -14.46 1.48
N VAL A 3 9.34 -13.69 2.11
CA VAL A 3 7.99 -13.37 1.60
C VAL A 3 7.91 -11.89 1.24
N ALA A 4 7.27 -11.59 0.11
CA ALA A 4 6.96 -10.23 -0.28
C ALA A 4 5.44 -10.06 -0.43
N PHE A 5 4.88 -9.04 0.22
CA PHE A 5 3.50 -8.61 0.01
C PHE A 5 3.48 -7.37 -0.90
N VAL A 6 2.52 -7.30 -1.81
CA VAL A 6 2.30 -6.11 -2.65
C VAL A 6 0.91 -5.58 -2.34
N VAL A 7 0.84 -4.33 -1.88
CA VAL A 7 -0.43 -3.71 -1.49
C VAL A 7 -0.36 -2.21 -1.79
N PRO A 8 -1.43 -1.59 -2.33
CA PRO A 8 -1.37 -0.20 -2.77
C PRO A 8 -0.96 0.78 -1.67
N ARG A 9 -1.37 0.52 -0.42
CA ARG A 9 -1.06 1.37 0.74
C ARG A 9 -0.76 0.50 1.94
N TYR A 10 0.19 0.92 2.77
CA TYR A 10 0.62 0.19 3.97
C TYR A 10 1.12 1.13 5.06
N GLY A 11 0.84 0.78 6.31
CA GLY A 11 1.30 1.46 7.51
C GLY A 11 0.15 1.97 8.38
N ASP A 12 0.50 2.64 9.47
CA ASP A 12 -0.48 3.13 10.45
C ASP A 12 -1.44 4.14 9.84
N GLY A 13 -2.71 4.06 10.25
CA GLY A 13 -3.77 4.94 9.76
C GLY A 13 -4.19 4.68 8.31
N VAL A 14 -3.64 3.66 7.64
CA VAL A 14 -4.17 3.17 6.36
C VAL A 14 -5.38 2.28 6.63
N VAL A 15 -6.52 2.66 6.06
CA VAL A 15 -7.78 1.92 6.20
C VAL A 15 -8.19 1.32 4.85
N GLY A 16 -8.54 0.04 4.88
CA GLY A 16 -9.05 -0.76 3.77
C GLY A 16 -8.94 -2.26 4.07
N GLY A 17 -9.86 -3.08 3.56
CA GLY A 17 -9.90 -4.51 3.92
C GLY A 17 -8.64 -5.27 3.52
N ALA A 18 -8.16 -5.05 2.29
CA ALA A 18 -6.94 -5.67 1.78
C ALA A 18 -5.69 -5.16 2.53
N GLU A 19 -5.64 -3.86 2.82
CA GLU A 19 -4.54 -3.22 3.54
C GLU A 19 -4.43 -3.72 4.99
N THR A 20 -5.55 -3.81 5.70
CA THR A 20 -5.61 -4.32 7.08
C THR A 20 -5.18 -5.78 7.14
N LEU A 21 -5.73 -6.63 6.27
CA LEU A 21 -5.35 -8.05 6.20
C LEU A 21 -3.86 -8.23 5.90
N THR A 22 -3.35 -7.52 4.90
CA THR A 22 -1.94 -7.60 4.50
C THR A 22 -1.03 -7.18 5.65
N ARG A 23 -1.36 -6.10 6.36
CA ARG A 23 -0.58 -5.63 7.51
C ARG A 23 -0.55 -6.66 8.64
N GLY A 24 -1.71 -7.19 9.02
CA GLY A 24 -1.78 -8.21 10.08
C GLY A 24 -0.95 -9.45 9.74
N LEU A 25 -1.04 -9.96 8.51
CA LEU A 25 -0.26 -11.12 8.07
C LEU A 25 1.24 -10.84 8.01
N ALA A 26 1.63 -9.69 7.44
CA ALA A 26 3.03 -9.31 7.30
C ALA A 26 3.71 -9.15 8.68
N GLU A 27 3.05 -8.46 9.61
CA GLU A 27 3.55 -8.23 10.96
C GLU A 27 3.59 -9.55 11.76
N HIS A 28 2.57 -10.41 11.64
CA HIS A 28 2.56 -11.71 12.32
C HIS A 28 3.69 -12.63 11.83
N LEU A 29 3.91 -12.72 10.51
CA LEU A 29 5.00 -13.50 9.93
C LEU A 29 6.39 -12.94 10.31
N ALA A 30 6.54 -11.62 10.31
CA ALA A 30 7.78 -10.97 10.74
C ALA A 30 8.06 -11.24 12.22
N ALA A 31 7.04 -11.19 13.08
CA ALA A 31 7.15 -11.53 14.50
C ALA A 31 7.52 -13.02 14.72
N ALA A 32 7.08 -13.91 13.84
CA ALA A 32 7.48 -15.32 13.84
C ALA A 32 8.90 -15.57 13.28
N GLY A 33 9.67 -14.52 12.98
CA GLY A 33 11.05 -14.61 12.48
C GLY A 33 11.17 -14.83 10.97
N THR A 34 10.06 -14.78 10.22
CA THR A 34 10.13 -14.88 8.76
C THR A 34 10.58 -13.54 8.16
N PRO A 35 11.57 -13.52 7.26
CA PRO A 35 11.91 -12.30 6.53
C PRO A 35 10.75 -11.84 5.62
N VAL A 36 10.15 -10.70 5.94
CA VAL A 36 9.03 -10.10 5.18
C VAL A 36 9.41 -8.73 4.62
N GLU A 37 9.04 -8.49 3.36
CA GLU A 37 9.07 -7.18 2.70
C GLU A 37 7.69 -6.81 2.16
N VAL A 38 7.31 -5.54 2.29
CA VAL A 38 6.09 -4.99 1.71
C VAL A 38 6.47 -3.99 0.63
N LEU A 39 5.97 -4.20 -0.58
CA LEU A 39 6.08 -3.27 -1.70
C LEU A 39 4.78 -2.47 -1.79
N THR A 40 4.88 -1.16 -1.61
CA THR A 40 3.72 -0.28 -1.51
C THR A 40 3.99 1.09 -2.10
N THR A 41 2.98 1.95 -2.14
CA THR A 41 3.14 3.31 -2.66
C THR A 41 3.45 4.32 -1.56
N CYS A 42 3.80 5.54 -1.96
CA CYS A 42 3.92 6.68 -1.06
C CYS A 42 2.56 7.30 -0.68
N ALA A 43 1.44 6.75 -1.17
CA ALA A 43 0.11 7.27 -0.91
C ALA A 43 -0.48 6.74 0.40
N ARG A 44 -1.17 7.62 1.13
CA ARG A 44 -1.93 7.27 2.34
C ARG A 44 -3.43 7.34 2.07
N ASN A 45 -3.86 8.37 1.37
CA ASN A 45 -5.26 8.62 1.04
C ASN A 45 -5.68 7.96 -0.29
N HIS A 46 -6.71 7.11 -0.27
CA HIS A 46 -7.22 6.38 -1.45
C HIS A 46 -8.03 7.25 -2.43
N PHE A 47 -8.47 8.44 -2.02
CA PHE A 47 -9.10 9.42 -2.90
C PHE A 47 -8.05 10.24 -3.64
N THR A 48 -7.07 10.81 -2.94
CA THR A 48 -6.13 11.76 -3.56
C THR A 48 -4.93 11.09 -4.21
N TRP A 49 -4.45 9.96 -3.66
CA TRP A 49 -3.21 9.31 -4.06
C TRP A 49 -1.96 10.22 -4.00
N LYS A 50 -2.00 11.30 -3.23
CA LYS A 50 -0.83 12.17 -3.05
C LYS A 50 0.29 11.39 -2.36
N ASN A 51 1.54 11.64 -2.79
CA ASN A 51 2.73 11.10 -2.16
C ASN A 51 2.96 11.79 -0.80
N GLU A 52 2.23 11.34 0.24
CA GLU A 52 2.30 11.88 1.60
C GLU A 52 3.45 11.25 2.41
N LEU A 53 3.93 10.08 1.99
CA LEU A 53 5.05 9.37 2.60
C LEU A 53 6.32 9.52 1.76
N ARG A 54 7.48 9.41 2.41
CA ARG A 54 8.78 9.47 1.71
C ARG A 54 9.01 8.17 0.91
N PRO A 55 9.55 8.26 -0.32
CA PRO A 55 9.95 7.08 -1.08
C PRO A 55 11.17 6.40 -0.44
N GLY A 56 11.39 5.13 -0.77
CA GLY A 56 12.54 4.35 -0.28
C GLY A 56 12.15 3.24 0.69
N VAL A 57 13.14 2.74 1.43
CA VAL A 57 12.98 1.59 2.33
C VAL A 57 12.98 2.07 3.78
N VAL A 58 12.00 1.62 4.56
CA VAL A 58 11.90 1.84 6.00
C VAL A 58 11.56 0.55 6.73
N ARG A 59 11.66 0.55 8.06
CA ARG A 59 11.23 -0.56 8.91
C ARG A 59 10.04 -0.12 9.75
N GLU A 60 8.93 -0.84 9.65
CA GLU A 60 7.69 -0.57 10.40
C GLU A 60 7.19 -1.86 11.02
N HIS A 61 7.00 -1.89 12.34
CA HIS A 61 6.54 -3.07 13.09
C HIS A 61 7.29 -4.37 12.75
N GLY A 62 8.62 -4.28 12.60
CA GLY A 62 9.47 -5.43 12.25
C GLY A 62 9.46 -5.81 10.75
N VAL A 63 8.60 -5.20 9.95
CA VAL A 63 8.48 -5.43 8.50
C VAL A 63 9.33 -4.43 7.71
N THR A 64 9.99 -4.90 6.66
CA THR A 64 10.68 -4.01 5.71
C THR A 64 9.64 -3.45 4.74
N VAL A 65 9.48 -2.13 4.66
CA VAL A 65 8.50 -1.48 3.78
C VAL A 65 9.24 -0.67 2.72
N ARG A 66 9.01 -0.98 1.44
CA ARG A 66 9.56 -0.25 0.30
C ARG A 66 8.46 0.54 -0.39
N ARG A 67 8.64 1.86 -0.43
CA ARG A 67 7.69 2.82 -0.98
C ARG A 67 8.12 3.35 -2.32
N PHE A 68 7.19 3.32 -3.26
CA PHE A 68 7.36 3.87 -4.61
C PHE A 68 6.45 5.09 -4.80
N PRO A 69 6.94 6.19 -5.39
CA PRO A 69 6.09 7.33 -5.70
C PRO A 69 5.09 6.95 -6.80
N VAL A 70 3.89 7.51 -6.73
CA VAL A 70 2.89 7.39 -7.80
C VAL A 70 2.81 8.67 -8.63
N ALA A 71 2.40 8.52 -9.89
CA ALA A 71 2.05 9.65 -10.72
C ALA A 71 0.82 10.38 -10.16
N PRO A 72 0.72 11.71 -10.34
CA PRO A 72 -0.46 12.47 -9.93
C PRO A 72 -1.74 11.88 -10.54
N ARG A 73 -2.80 11.77 -9.72
CA ARG A 73 -4.09 11.27 -10.17
C ARG A 73 -4.84 12.35 -10.96
N ASP A 74 -5.19 12.02 -12.20
CA ASP A 74 -6.19 12.78 -12.96
C ASP A 74 -7.59 12.36 -12.52
N LEU A 75 -8.25 13.22 -11.74
CA LEU A 75 -9.58 12.96 -11.18
C LEU A 75 -10.66 12.87 -12.26
N TYR A 76 -10.54 13.65 -13.35
CA TYR A 76 -11.52 13.64 -14.43
C TYR A 76 -11.41 12.37 -15.26
N LYS A 77 -10.19 12.00 -15.65
CA LYS A 77 -9.92 10.74 -16.34
C LYS A 77 -10.34 9.55 -15.49
N PHE A 78 -10.00 9.56 -14.20
CA PHE A 78 -10.40 8.51 -13.27
C PHE A 78 -11.94 8.38 -13.20
N GLY A 79 -12.65 9.48 -12.95
CA GLY A 79 -14.11 9.46 -12.84
C GLY A 79 -14.79 8.95 -14.10
N ARG A 80 -14.32 9.38 -15.27
CA ARG A 80 -14.81 8.88 -16.57
C ARG A 80 -14.62 7.37 -16.73
N LEU A 81 -13.44 6.85 -16.39
CA LEU A 81 -13.14 5.42 -16.50
C LEU A 81 -13.92 4.59 -15.48
N GLN A 82 -14.01 5.07 -14.23
CA GLN A 82 -14.77 4.40 -13.18
C GLN A 82 -16.24 4.28 -13.56
N GLN A 83 -16.85 5.33 -14.09
CA GLN A 83 -18.24 5.30 -14.57
C GLN A 83 -18.44 4.28 -15.69
N ARG A 84 -17.46 4.13 -16.60
CA ARG A 84 -17.52 3.08 -17.63
C ARG A 84 -17.48 1.69 -17.00
N ILE A 85 -16.53 1.43 -16.10
CA ILE A 85 -16.43 0.13 -15.41
C ILE A 85 -17.71 -0.20 -14.64
N MET A 86 -18.31 0.77 -13.96
CA MET A 86 -19.52 0.57 -13.17
C MET A 86 -20.78 0.29 -14.01
N ARG A 87 -20.79 0.68 -15.28
CA ARG A 87 -21.93 0.49 -16.19
C ARG A 87 -21.88 -0.82 -16.99
N GLY A 88 -20.76 -1.56 -16.91
CA GLY A 88 -20.48 -2.73 -17.76
C GLY A 88 -20.04 -2.34 -19.16
#